data_AF-K3WF04-F1
#
_entry.id   AF-K3WF04-F1
#
_cell.length_a   1.000
_cell.length_b   1.000
_cell.length_c   1.000
_cell.angle_alpha   90.00
_cell.angle_beta   90.00
_cell.angle_gamma   90.00
#
_symmetry.space_group_name_H-M   'P 1'
#
loop_
_entity.id
_entity.type
_entity.pdbx_description
1 polymer ?
#
loop_
_entity_poly.entity_id
_entity_poly.type
_entity_poly.pdbx_seq_one_letter_code
_entity_poly.pdbx_strand_id
1 'polypeptide(L)'
;MSNLNKYYPHNSVMATYAVPPTASNPLAFSCNKAALSFILSSSSSEDSDSFQAPVVPTTNVIKRKRMRPTASQARGVSPTASSAAIADANAMKKGSKFCIVDGCMSRAKHAKRCWRHGGSVKCKVSDCDNRAKSKGVCWSHGGGTICSFERCDTISVSNGFCWAHGGGKRCAVPNCSKPAYERTQNYCTTHYDEILGLQPKHMLSETF
;
A
#
# COMPACT_ATOMS: atom_id res chain seq x y z
N MET A 1 13.66 19.78 33.11
CA MET A 1 12.45 20.26 32.42
C MET A 1 12.17 19.30 31.27
N SER A 2 11.65 18.10 31.61
CA SER A 2 10.22 17.72 31.56
C SER A 2 9.87 17.03 30.25
N ASN A 3 10.06 15.71 30.32
CA ASN A 3 9.44 14.62 29.55
C ASN A 3 7.98 14.91 29.16
N LEU A 4 7.60 14.68 27.90
CA LEU A 4 6.20 14.41 27.54
C LEU A 4 6.12 13.31 26.47
N ASN A 5 6.02 12.11 27.03
CA ASN A 5 5.57 10.86 26.45
C ASN A 5 4.23 11.08 25.72
N LYS A 6 4.19 10.94 24.38
CA LYS A 6 2.92 10.98 23.62
C LYS A 6 2.24 9.61 23.71
N TYR A 7 1.63 9.40 24.87
CA TYR A 7 0.65 8.37 25.17
C TYR A 7 -0.54 8.53 24.21
N TYR A 8 -0.77 7.55 23.34
CA TYR A 8 -2.05 7.43 22.64
C TYR A 8 -3.03 6.77 23.62
N PRO A 9 -4.15 7.41 23.97
CA PRO A 9 -5.11 6.81 24.89
C PRO A 9 -5.74 5.58 24.22
N HIS A 10 -5.55 4.43 24.86
CA HIS A 10 -6.41 3.27 24.68
C HIS A 10 -7.79 3.65 25.24
N ASN A 11 -8.76 3.90 24.35
CA ASN A 11 -10.14 4.09 24.78
C ASN A 11 -10.72 2.71 25.13
N SER A 12 -10.56 2.33 26.39
CA SER A 12 -11.22 1.18 27.00
C SER A 12 -12.63 1.58 27.41
N VAL A 13 -13.60 1.32 26.53
CA VAL A 13 -15.00 1.21 26.93
C VAL A 13 -15.49 -0.15 26.47
N MET A 14 -15.54 -1.06 27.44
CA MET A 14 -16.20 -2.36 27.34
C MET A 14 -17.69 -2.09 27.11
N ALA A 15 -18.16 -2.35 25.90
CA ALA A 15 -19.60 -2.41 25.63
C ALA A 15 -19.97 -3.89 25.51
N THR A 16 -20.34 -4.49 26.63
CA THR A 16 -21.05 -5.76 26.71
C THR A 16 -22.43 -5.56 26.09
N TYR A 17 -22.59 -5.93 24.83
CA TYR A 17 -23.92 -6.10 24.26
C TYR A 17 -24.31 -7.58 24.35
N ALA A 18 -25.36 -7.82 25.12
CA ALA A 18 -26.02 -9.09 25.26
C ALA A 18 -26.46 -9.64 23.90
N VAL A 19 -26.27 -10.95 23.71
CA VAL A 19 -26.78 -11.74 22.59
C VAL A 19 -28.23 -12.11 22.89
N PRO A 20 -29.24 -11.70 22.10
CA PRO A 20 -30.57 -12.29 22.20
C PRO A 20 -30.65 -13.62 21.42
N PRO A 21 -31.34 -14.65 21.95
CA PRO A 21 -31.49 -15.93 21.28
C PRO A 21 -32.63 -15.95 20.25
N THR A 22 -32.36 -16.63 19.14
CA THR A 22 -33.22 -17.45 18.27
C THR A 22 -34.65 -16.99 17.93
N ALA A 23 -34.94 -16.86 16.64
CA ALA A 23 -36.17 -17.42 16.05
C ALA A 23 -35.99 -17.72 14.56
N SER A 24 -36.23 -18.98 14.24
CA SER A 24 -36.46 -19.56 12.92
C SER A 24 -37.60 -18.88 12.15
N ASN A 25 -37.42 -18.60 10.86
CA ASN A 25 -38.13 -19.33 9.80
C ASN A 25 -37.73 -18.92 8.37
N PRO A 26 -37.87 -19.84 7.40
CA PRO A 26 -37.48 -19.66 6.00
C PRO A 26 -38.63 -19.09 5.16
N LEU A 27 -38.41 -19.07 3.83
CA LEU A 27 -39.30 -18.72 2.69
C LEU A 27 -38.97 -17.31 2.12
N ALA A 28 -38.33 -17.11 0.96
CA ALA A 28 -38.48 -17.66 -0.40
C ALA A 28 -38.99 -16.56 -1.36
N PHE A 29 -38.18 -16.28 -2.40
CA PHE A 29 -38.50 -15.69 -3.72
C PHE A 29 -38.86 -14.18 -3.80
N SER A 30 -38.48 -13.39 -4.81
CA SER A 30 -37.88 -13.65 -6.14
C SER A 30 -37.21 -12.37 -6.67
N CYS A 31 -36.16 -12.52 -7.48
CA CYS A 31 -35.53 -11.47 -8.28
C CYS A 31 -36.17 -11.44 -9.66
N ASN A 32 -36.78 -10.30 -10.03
CA ASN A 32 -37.23 -10.07 -11.41
C ASN A 32 -36.10 -9.39 -12.19
N LYS A 33 -35.35 -10.18 -12.97
CA LYS A 33 -34.62 -9.67 -14.12
C LYS A 33 -35.32 -10.18 -15.37
N ALA A 34 -35.87 -9.25 -16.14
CA ALA A 34 -36.55 -9.51 -17.39
C ALA A 34 -35.64 -10.27 -18.36
N ALA A 35 -36.12 -11.40 -18.85
CA ALA A 35 -35.69 -12.01 -20.10
C ALA A 35 -36.95 -12.53 -20.79
N LEU A 36 -37.15 -12.06 -22.03
CA LEU A 36 -38.25 -12.44 -22.89
C LEU A 36 -38.17 -13.93 -23.25
N SER A 37 -39.35 -14.55 -23.18
CA SER A 37 -39.69 -15.93 -23.49
C SER A 37 -39.28 -16.38 -24.90
N PHE A 38 -38.93 -17.66 -25.03
CA PHE A 38 -39.45 -18.47 -26.13
C PHE A 38 -39.77 -19.90 -25.68
N ILE A 39 -40.85 -20.41 -26.26
CA ILE A 39 -41.71 -21.53 -25.92
C ILE A 39 -41.03 -22.90 -26.18
N LEU A 40 -41.11 -23.83 -25.25
CA LEU A 40 -41.72 -25.17 -25.46
C LEU A 40 -41.94 -25.92 -24.14
N SER A 41 -43.05 -26.62 -24.09
CA SER A 41 -43.64 -27.30 -22.94
C SER A 41 -43.00 -28.65 -22.60
N SER A 42 -43.17 -29.01 -21.32
CA SER A 42 -43.51 -30.32 -20.77
C SER A 42 -42.43 -31.38 -20.50
N SER A 43 -42.52 -31.85 -19.25
CA SER A 43 -42.40 -33.22 -18.74
C SER A 43 -41.14 -33.61 -17.98
N SER A 44 -41.45 -34.12 -16.79
CA SER A 44 -40.65 -34.69 -15.72
C SER A 44 -39.74 -35.83 -16.14
N SER A 45 -38.56 -35.91 -15.51
CA SER A 45 -38.01 -37.17 -15.00
C SER A 45 -36.81 -36.88 -14.10
N GLU A 46 -36.79 -37.61 -13.00
CA GLU A 46 -35.72 -37.72 -12.01
C GLU A 46 -34.51 -38.37 -12.67
N ASP A 47 -33.31 -37.86 -12.44
CA ASP A 47 -32.09 -38.66 -12.55
C ASP A 47 -30.99 -38.09 -11.66
N SER A 48 -30.36 -39.03 -10.96
CA SER A 48 -29.19 -38.85 -10.13
C SER A 48 -27.97 -38.79 -11.02
N ASP A 49 -27.07 -37.82 -10.87
CA ASP A 49 -25.67 -38.10 -11.14
C ASP A 49 -24.73 -37.19 -10.35
N SER A 50 -23.58 -37.77 -10.08
CA SER A 50 -22.44 -37.20 -9.40
C SER A 50 -21.74 -36.19 -10.32
N PHE A 51 -20.72 -35.52 -9.79
CA PHE A 51 -19.60 -34.86 -10.47
C PHE A 51 -19.43 -33.35 -10.29
N GLN A 52 -18.29 -33.08 -9.64
CA GLN A 52 -17.28 -32.07 -9.88
C GLN A 52 -17.56 -30.59 -9.58
N ALA A 53 -16.64 -30.07 -8.75
CA ALA A 53 -16.48 -28.69 -8.36
C ALA A 53 -16.38 -27.71 -9.54
N PRO A 54 -16.93 -26.49 -9.43
CA PRO A 54 -16.72 -25.45 -10.42
C PRO A 54 -15.27 -24.93 -10.34
N VAL A 55 -14.52 -25.15 -11.41
CA VAL A 55 -13.28 -24.41 -11.69
C VAL A 55 -13.64 -22.94 -11.96
N VAL A 56 -13.17 -22.06 -11.08
CA VAL A 56 -13.23 -20.61 -11.26
C VAL A 56 -12.39 -20.19 -12.47
N PRO A 57 -12.90 -19.31 -13.36
CA PRO A 57 -12.07 -18.74 -14.41
C PRO A 57 -11.14 -17.69 -13.79
N THR A 58 -9.84 -17.98 -13.80
CA THR A 58 -8.77 -17.06 -13.49
C THR A 58 -8.79 -15.92 -14.51
N THR A 59 -9.37 -14.79 -14.14
CA THR A 59 -9.17 -13.55 -14.91
C THR A 59 -7.70 -13.15 -14.77
N ASN A 60 -6.93 -13.40 -15.82
CA ASN A 60 -5.56 -12.93 -15.97
C ASN A 60 -5.54 -11.39 -15.93
N VAL A 61 -5.25 -10.82 -14.76
CA VAL A 61 -4.87 -9.40 -14.67
C VAL A 61 -3.49 -9.28 -15.30
N ILE A 62 -3.45 -8.81 -16.55
CA ILE A 62 -2.23 -8.45 -17.26
C ILE A 62 -1.56 -7.31 -16.49
N LYS A 63 -0.66 -7.68 -15.58
CA LYS A 63 0.25 -6.77 -14.88
C LYS A 63 1.20 -6.26 -15.95
N ARG A 64 0.93 -5.06 -16.49
CA ARG A 64 1.82 -4.37 -17.44
C ARG A 64 3.21 -4.27 -16.81
N LYS A 65 4.11 -5.19 -17.17
CA LYS A 65 5.53 -5.12 -16.79
C LYS A 65 6.03 -3.78 -17.34
N ARG A 66 6.53 -2.91 -16.45
CA ARG A 66 7.36 -1.78 -16.88
C ARG A 66 8.58 -2.37 -17.59
N MET A 67 8.60 -2.25 -18.92
CA MET A 67 9.78 -2.50 -19.73
C MET A 67 10.93 -1.65 -19.19
N ARG A 68 11.98 -2.32 -18.73
CA ARG A 68 13.27 -1.72 -18.43
C ARG A 68 13.95 -1.55 -19.79
N PRO A 69 14.36 -0.34 -20.22
CA PRO A 69 15.02 -0.20 -21.51
C PRO A 69 16.33 -1.00 -21.47
N THR A 70 16.43 -1.99 -22.34
CA THR A 70 17.63 -2.76 -22.60
C THR A 70 18.64 -1.86 -23.31
N ALA A 71 19.82 -1.70 -22.71
CA ALA A 71 20.95 -1.08 -23.36
C ALA A 71 21.41 -1.98 -24.51
N SER A 72 21.16 -1.55 -25.75
CA SER A 72 21.74 -2.16 -26.94
C SER A 72 22.83 -1.25 -27.49
N GLN A 73 24.05 -1.70 -27.23
CA GLN A 73 25.26 -1.62 -28.05
C GLN A 73 25.22 -0.65 -29.25
N ALA A 74 26.07 0.39 -29.18
CA ALA A 74 26.62 1.05 -30.36
C ALA A 74 28.13 0.78 -30.42
N ARG A 75 28.58 0.40 -31.60
CA ARG A 75 29.96 0.03 -31.96
C ARG A 75 30.92 1.21 -31.74
N GLY A 76 32.17 0.87 -31.46
CA GLY A 76 33.24 1.83 -31.23
C GLY A 76 33.61 2.65 -32.46
N VAL A 77 33.88 3.92 -32.22
CA VAL A 77 34.83 4.73 -32.96
C VAL A 77 35.54 5.59 -31.91
N SER A 78 36.84 5.37 -31.75
CA SER A 78 37.71 6.24 -30.96
C SER A 78 37.89 7.58 -31.68
N PRO A 79 37.81 8.75 -31.02
CA PRO A 79 38.43 9.95 -31.55
C PRO A 79 39.83 10.09 -30.94
N THR A 80 40.84 10.02 -31.79
CA THR A 80 42.16 10.58 -31.51
C THR A 80 42.03 12.09 -31.32
N ALA A 81 42.72 12.61 -30.31
CA ALA A 81 42.70 14.00 -29.88
C ALA A 81 42.99 14.99 -31.02
N SER A 82 42.30 16.13 -31.01
CA SER A 82 42.88 17.47 -31.23
C SER A 82 41.82 18.57 -31.13
N SER A 83 42.15 19.63 -30.40
CA SER A 83 41.50 20.94 -30.30
C SER A 83 40.21 21.05 -29.44
N ALA A 84 40.32 21.89 -28.42
CA ALA A 84 39.35 22.13 -27.36
C ALA A 84 38.02 22.70 -27.90
N ALA A 85 36.95 21.91 -27.78
CA ALA A 85 35.58 22.38 -27.81
C ALA A 85 34.98 22.19 -26.41
N ILE A 86 35.17 23.17 -25.52
CA ILE A 86 34.33 23.30 -24.32
C ILE A 86 33.09 24.07 -24.75
N ALA A 87 32.17 23.34 -25.38
CA ALA A 87 30.77 23.67 -25.61
C ALA A 87 30.06 22.30 -25.57
N ASP A 88 29.05 22.02 -24.76
CA ASP A 88 27.92 22.88 -24.41
C ASP A 88 27.48 22.62 -22.96
N ALA A 89 27.74 23.59 -22.10
CA ALA A 89 27.01 23.72 -20.85
C ALA A 89 25.55 23.98 -21.20
N ASN A 90 24.67 23.03 -20.84
CA ASN A 90 23.24 23.26 -20.67
C ASN A 90 22.59 24.09 -21.78
N ALA A 91 22.45 23.51 -22.97
CA ALA A 91 21.56 24.03 -24.01
C ALA A 91 20.11 24.08 -23.48
N MET A 92 19.82 25.25 -22.95
CA MET A 92 18.56 25.77 -22.47
C MET A 92 17.45 25.62 -23.51
N LYS A 93 16.41 24.84 -23.15
CA LYS A 93 14.97 25.25 -23.15
C LYS A 93 14.02 24.14 -23.63
N LYS A 94 13.64 23.27 -22.69
CA LYS A 94 12.25 23.15 -22.19
C LYS A 94 12.25 22.34 -20.88
N GLY A 95 12.54 23.01 -19.76
CA GLY A 95 12.54 22.44 -18.40
C GLY A 95 13.63 21.39 -18.16
N SER A 96 14.68 21.73 -17.40
CA SER A 96 15.64 20.73 -16.96
C SER A 96 14.90 19.62 -16.21
N LYS A 97 15.03 18.39 -16.70
CA LYS A 97 14.53 17.18 -16.01
C LYS A 97 15.16 17.02 -14.62
N PHE A 98 16.29 17.69 -14.40
CA PHE A 98 17.08 17.70 -13.19
C PHE A 98 16.87 18.96 -12.36
N CYS A 99 17.21 18.83 -11.09
CA CYS A 99 17.17 19.89 -10.10
C CYS A 99 18.00 21.10 -10.55
N ILE A 100 17.48 22.30 -10.31
CA ILE A 100 18.14 23.58 -10.66
C ILE A 100 19.34 23.92 -9.78
N VAL A 101 19.48 23.30 -8.61
CA VAL A 101 20.65 23.49 -7.74
C VAL A 101 21.88 22.92 -8.43
N ASP A 102 22.92 23.74 -8.57
CA ASP A 102 24.16 23.38 -9.24
C ASP A 102 24.79 22.13 -8.64
N GLY A 103 25.27 21.23 -9.52
CA GLY A 103 25.81 19.92 -9.12
C GLY A 103 24.77 18.89 -8.68
N CYS A 104 23.47 19.23 -8.62
CA CYS A 104 22.45 18.27 -8.23
C CYS A 104 21.94 17.41 -9.40
N MET A 105 22.39 16.16 -9.48
CA MET A 105 21.94 15.19 -10.48
C MET A 105 20.54 14.59 -10.20
N SER A 106 19.87 15.02 -9.12
CA SER A 106 18.56 14.48 -8.76
C SER A 106 17.47 15.05 -9.67
N ARG A 107 16.49 14.23 -10.04
CA ARG A 107 15.36 14.67 -10.87
C ARG A 107 14.52 15.73 -10.16
N ALA A 108 14.14 16.75 -10.91
CA ALA A 108 13.21 17.76 -10.45
C ALA A 108 11.80 17.17 -10.30
N LYS A 109 11.08 17.62 -9.27
CA LYS A 109 9.69 17.26 -9.00
C LYS A 109 8.79 18.50 -9.06
N HIS A 110 8.93 19.40 -8.09
CA HIS A 110 8.18 20.65 -8.01
C HIS A 110 9.14 21.84 -8.11
N ALA A 111 8.71 22.96 -8.69
CA ALA A 111 9.51 24.19 -8.82
C ALA A 111 10.94 23.97 -9.37
N LYS A 112 11.11 23.01 -10.31
CA LYS A 112 12.41 22.61 -10.87
C LYS A 112 13.45 22.14 -9.84
N ARG A 113 13.02 21.72 -8.63
CA ARG A 113 13.89 21.22 -7.56
C ARG A 113 13.61 19.77 -7.23
N CYS A 114 14.61 19.05 -6.71
CA CYS A 114 14.45 17.67 -6.25
C CYS A 114 13.88 17.60 -4.83
N TRP A 115 13.57 16.40 -4.34
CA TRP A 115 12.98 16.20 -3.00
C TRP A 115 13.86 16.71 -1.84
N ARG A 116 15.19 16.78 -2.00
CA ARG A 116 16.12 17.33 -1.01
C ARG A 116 16.16 18.85 -1.04
N HIS A 117 16.10 19.42 -2.24
CA HIS A 117 16.23 20.86 -2.46
C HIS A 117 14.87 21.58 -2.52
N GLY A 118 13.83 21.11 -1.81
CA GLY A 118 12.54 21.82 -1.77
C GLY A 118 11.61 21.57 -2.96
N GLY A 119 11.82 20.49 -3.71
CA GLY A 119 10.90 20.00 -4.74
C GLY A 119 9.65 19.32 -4.19
N SER A 120 9.03 19.91 -3.17
CA SER A 120 7.80 19.45 -2.52
C SER A 120 6.97 20.65 -2.07
N VAL A 121 5.66 20.48 -2.00
CA VAL A 121 4.73 21.49 -1.47
C VAL A 121 4.61 21.29 0.04
N LYS A 122 4.57 22.38 0.81
CA LYS A 122 4.33 22.34 2.26
C LYS A 122 2.85 22.04 2.55
N CYS A 123 2.55 21.48 3.71
CA CYS A 123 1.17 21.31 4.15
C CYS A 123 0.46 22.67 4.26
N LYS A 124 -0.78 22.75 3.80
CA LYS A 124 -1.60 23.98 3.84
C LYS A 124 -2.10 24.34 5.25
N VAL A 125 -2.20 23.36 6.15
CA VAL A 125 -2.56 23.58 7.55
C VAL A 125 -1.49 24.47 8.22
N SER A 126 -1.93 25.49 8.97
CA SER A 126 -1.05 26.37 9.73
C SER A 126 -0.17 25.57 10.69
N ASP A 127 1.06 26.03 10.91
CA ASP A 127 2.00 25.43 11.85
C ASP A 127 2.36 23.96 11.57
N CYS A 128 2.25 23.54 10.30
CA CYS A 128 2.63 22.20 9.87
C CYS A 128 3.86 22.20 8.95
N ASP A 129 4.99 21.75 9.47
CA ASP A 129 6.24 21.61 8.69
C ASP A 129 6.27 20.39 7.78
N ASN A 130 5.23 19.54 7.86
CA ASN A 130 5.14 18.36 7.02
C ASN A 130 4.90 18.72 5.56
N ARG A 131 5.34 17.83 4.67
CA ARG A 131 5.17 17.97 3.23
C ARG A 131 3.78 17.47 2.83
N ALA A 132 3.14 18.20 1.92
CA ALA A 132 1.88 17.78 1.33
C ALA A 132 2.09 16.51 0.48
N LYS A 133 1.20 15.53 0.67
CA LYS A 133 1.17 14.31 -0.13
C LYS A 133 0.17 14.43 -1.27
N SER A 134 -1.05 14.84 -0.96
CA SER A 134 -2.12 15.12 -1.91
C SER A 134 -3.03 16.22 -1.36
N LYS A 135 -3.87 16.83 -2.19
CA LYS A 135 -4.83 17.88 -1.79
C LYS A 135 -4.21 19.09 -1.06
N GLY A 136 -2.90 19.29 -1.19
CA GLY A 136 -2.16 20.35 -0.47
C GLY A 136 -1.93 20.08 1.02
N VAL A 137 -2.22 18.88 1.53
CA VAL A 137 -2.08 18.53 2.95
C VAL A 137 -1.21 17.28 3.15
N CYS A 138 -0.57 17.18 4.31
CA CYS A 138 0.30 16.06 4.66
C CYS A 138 -0.50 14.82 5.07
N TRP A 139 0.18 13.70 5.33
CA TRP A 139 -0.48 12.45 5.74
C TRP A 139 -1.33 12.63 7.00
N SER A 140 -0.84 13.30 8.04
CA SER A 140 -1.61 13.50 9.28
C SER A 140 -2.84 14.40 9.10
N HIS A 141 -2.84 15.25 8.08
CA HIS A 141 -3.93 16.19 7.79
C HIS A 141 -4.82 15.75 6.62
N GLY A 142 -4.86 14.45 6.30
CA GLY A 142 -5.79 13.92 5.28
C GLY A 142 -5.24 13.89 3.85
N GLY A 143 -3.92 13.99 3.68
CA GLY A 143 -3.25 13.86 2.37
C GLY A 143 -3.18 12.43 1.82
N GLY A 144 -3.78 11.46 2.53
CA GLY A 144 -3.94 10.09 2.06
C GLY A 144 -5.37 9.80 1.59
N THR A 145 -5.58 8.60 1.05
CA THR A 145 -6.91 8.06 0.75
C THR A 145 -7.56 7.56 2.03
N ILE A 146 -8.86 7.74 2.18
CA ILE A 146 -9.62 7.27 3.35
C ILE A 146 -9.84 5.76 3.24
N CYS A 147 -9.93 5.08 4.37
CA CYS A 147 -10.26 3.66 4.45
C CYS A 147 -11.63 3.40 3.82
N SER A 148 -11.70 2.43 2.90
CA SER A 148 -12.94 2.02 2.23
C SER A 148 -13.92 1.25 3.13
N PHE A 149 -13.54 0.98 4.37
CA PHE A 149 -14.43 0.32 5.35
C PHE A 149 -15.51 1.31 5.82
N GLU A 150 -16.72 0.80 6.02
CA GLU A 150 -17.87 1.62 6.39
C GLU A 150 -17.61 2.46 7.66
N ARG A 151 -17.92 3.75 7.57
CA ARG A 151 -17.77 4.72 8.67
C ARG A 151 -16.35 4.79 9.26
N CYS A 152 -15.32 4.52 8.46
CA CYS A 152 -13.94 4.62 8.89
C CYS A 152 -13.23 5.85 8.30
N ASP A 153 -12.99 6.86 9.14
CA ASP A 153 -12.34 8.10 8.71
C ASP A 153 -10.80 8.02 8.73
N THR A 154 -10.26 6.85 9.05
CA THR A 154 -8.80 6.65 9.09
C THR A 154 -8.22 6.53 7.69
N ILE A 155 -6.95 6.88 7.56
CA ILE A 155 -6.26 6.86 6.27
C ILE A 155 -5.86 5.43 5.91
N SER A 156 -6.15 5.05 4.67
CA SER A 156 -5.77 3.76 4.11
C SER A 156 -4.25 3.67 3.96
N VAL A 157 -3.67 2.54 4.36
CA VAL A 157 -2.24 2.24 4.24
C VAL A 157 -1.96 1.52 2.93
N SER A 158 -2.73 0.45 2.62
CA SER A 158 -2.68 -0.29 1.36
C SER A 158 -4.02 -0.95 1.07
N ASN A 159 -4.25 -1.40 -0.16
CA ASN A 159 -5.49 -2.08 -0.59
C ASN A 159 -6.78 -1.29 -0.31
N GLY A 160 -6.72 0.02 -0.15
CA GLY A 160 -7.88 0.85 0.22
C GLY A 160 -8.26 0.78 1.70
N PHE A 161 -7.56 0.01 2.53
CA PHE A 161 -7.89 -0.15 3.95
C PHE A 161 -6.84 0.44 4.88
N CYS A 162 -7.25 0.83 6.09
CA CYS A 162 -6.35 1.28 7.15
C CYS A 162 -5.72 0.08 7.87
N TRP A 163 -4.83 0.34 8.83
CA TRP A 163 -4.17 -0.71 9.59
C TRP A 163 -5.16 -1.70 10.23
N ALA A 164 -6.22 -1.19 10.86
CA ALA A 164 -7.24 -1.99 11.54
C ALA A 164 -8.07 -2.86 10.57
N HIS A 165 -8.35 -2.36 9.36
CA HIS A 165 -9.24 -3.01 8.40
C HIS A 165 -8.51 -3.76 7.27
N GLY A 166 -7.24 -4.15 7.47
CA GLY A 166 -6.51 -5.01 6.51
C GLY A 166 -5.56 -4.28 5.56
N GLY A 167 -5.22 -3.03 5.86
CA GLY A 167 -4.30 -2.19 5.07
C GLY A 167 -2.82 -2.55 5.16
N GLY A 168 -2.46 -3.70 5.71
CA GLY A 168 -1.07 -4.13 5.86
C GLY A 168 -0.98 -5.58 6.31
N LYS A 169 0.21 -6.17 6.16
CA LYS A 169 0.46 -7.54 6.60
C LYS A 169 0.70 -7.57 8.11
N ARG A 170 0.11 -8.57 8.77
CA ARG A 170 0.35 -8.87 10.18
C ARG A 170 1.46 -9.90 10.31
N CYS A 171 2.10 -9.89 11.47
CA CYS A 171 3.08 -10.91 11.81
C CYS A 171 2.47 -12.30 11.66
N ALA A 172 3.23 -13.22 11.06
CA ALA A 172 2.82 -14.61 10.89
C ALA A 172 2.81 -15.43 12.19
N VAL A 173 3.41 -14.92 13.27
CA VAL A 173 3.38 -15.57 14.59
C VAL A 173 1.97 -15.47 15.17
N PRO A 174 1.39 -16.58 15.66
CA PRO A 174 0.07 -16.57 16.27
C PRO A 174 0.00 -15.56 17.41
N ASN A 175 -1.15 -14.91 17.57
CA ASN A 175 -1.40 -13.88 18.59
C ASN A 175 -0.54 -12.60 18.48
N CYS A 176 0.18 -12.41 17.36
CA CYS A 176 0.96 -11.19 17.13
C CYS A 176 0.25 -10.24 16.17
N SER A 177 -0.22 -9.10 16.68
CA SER A 177 -0.85 -8.06 15.86
C SER A 177 0.15 -7.04 15.29
N LYS A 178 1.45 -7.21 15.53
CA LYS A 178 2.49 -6.28 15.06
C LYS A 178 2.57 -6.25 13.52
N PRO A 179 2.98 -5.10 12.94
CA PRO A 179 3.24 -4.99 11.51
C PRO A 179 4.33 -5.93 11.03
N ALA A 180 4.13 -6.49 9.84
CA ALA A 180 5.14 -7.28 9.17
C ALA A 180 5.32 -6.86 7.72
N TYR A 181 6.48 -7.18 7.17
CA TYR A 181 6.87 -6.81 5.83
C TYR A 181 7.37 -8.02 5.06
N GLU A 182 7.31 -7.96 3.74
CA GLU A 182 7.81 -9.04 2.87
C GLU A 182 9.32 -9.27 3.08
N ARG A 183 10.09 -8.19 3.28
CA ARG A 183 11.54 -8.27 3.59
C ARG A 183 11.87 -9.02 4.88
N THR A 184 10.93 -9.07 5.83
CA THR A 184 11.06 -9.80 7.10
C THR A 184 10.31 -11.12 7.07
N GLN A 185 10.07 -11.70 5.88
CA GLN A 185 9.33 -12.96 5.70
C GLN A 185 7.95 -12.97 6.38
N ASN A 186 7.27 -11.82 6.41
CA ASN A 186 5.98 -11.63 7.12
C ASN A 186 6.06 -11.79 8.64
N TYR A 187 7.24 -11.65 9.23
CA TYR A 187 7.41 -11.48 10.67
C TYR A 187 7.52 -10.00 11.04
N CYS A 188 7.10 -9.65 12.25
CA CYS A 188 7.43 -8.34 12.82
C CYS A 188 8.93 -8.25 13.10
N THR A 189 9.47 -7.05 13.31
CA THR A 189 10.91 -6.89 13.55
C THR A 189 11.40 -7.73 14.72
N THR A 190 10.66 -7.75 15.84
CA THR A 190 11.01 -8.55 17.02
C THR A 190 11.08 -10.05 16.70
N HIS A 191 10.04 -10.63 16.09
CA HIS A 191 10.02 -12.05 15.78
C HIS A 191 10.98 -12.41 14.63
N TYR A 192 11.22 -11.49 13.70
CA TYR A 192 12.22 -11.68 12.65
C TYR A 192 13.63 -11.81 13.25
N ASP A 193 13.96 -10.96 14.23
CA ASP A 193 15.25 -10.99 14.92
C ASP A 193 15.39 -12.28 15.76
N GLU A 194 14.33 -12.71 16.46
CA GLU A 194 14.29 -13.98 17.20
C GLU A 194 14.50 -15.20 16.29
N ILE A 195 13.86 -15.23 15.11
CA ILE A 195 13.98 -16.33 14.14
C ILE A 195 15.37 -16.38 13.51
N LEU A 196 16.03 -15.23 13.32
CA LEU A 196 17.42 -15.17 12.85
C LEU A 196 18.46 -15.51 13.92
N GLY A 197 18.03 -15.83 15.15
CA GLY A 197 18.94 -16.17 16.25
C GLY A 197 19.68 -14.98 16.83
N LEU A 198 19.20 -13.75 16.60
CA LEU A 198 19.66 -12.56 17.33
C LEU A 198 18.94 -12.55 18.68
N GLN A 199 19.40 -13.41 19.60
CA GLN A 199 18.83 -13.59 20.93
C GLN A 199 18.65 -12.25 21.66
N PRO A 200 17.44 -11.92 22.15
CA PRO A 200 17.27 -10.81 23.06
C PRO A 200 17.93 -11.13 24.41
N LYS A 201 18.85 -10.27 24.81
CA LYS A 201 19.53 -10.22 26.11
C LYS A 201 18.54 -9.87 27.24
N HIS A 202 17.67 -10.82 27.60
CA HIS A 202 16.93 -10.73 28.87
C HIS A 202 16.64 -12.12 29.44
N MET A 203 17.68 -12.76 30.00
CA MET A 203 17.49 -13.95 30.83
C MET A 203 18.61 -14.17 31.85
N LEU A 204 18.99 -13.14 32.62
CA LEU A 204 19.77 -13.32 33.85
C LEU A 204 19.24 -12.40 34.95
N SER A 205 18.10 -12.78 35.51
CA SER A 205 17.81 -12.50 36.91
C SER A 205 17.27 -13.78 37.53
N GLU A 206 18.14 -14.78 37.62
CA GLU A 206 17.93 -15.87 38.56
C GLU A 206 18.32 -15.33 39.93
N THR A 207 17.29 -15.09 40.74
CA THR A 207 17.41 -15.14 42.19
C THR A 207 17.87 -16.54 42.57
N PHE A 208 19.07 -16.67 43.13
CA PHE A 208 19.39 -17.54 44.28
C PHE A 208 20.76 -17.14 44.84
#